data_AF-A0A431NW66-F1
#
_entry.id   AF-A0A431NW66-F1
#
_cell.length_a   1.000
_cell.length_b   1.000
_cell.length_c   1.000
_cell.angle_alpha   90.00
_cell.angle_beta   90.00
_cell.angle_gamma   90.00
#
_symmetry.space_group_name_H-M   'P 1'
#
loop_
_entity.id
_entity.type
_entity.pdbx_description
1 polymer ?
#
loop_
_entity_poly.entity_id
_entity_poly.type
_entity_poly.pdbx_seq_one_letter_code
_entity_poly.pdbx_strand_id
1 'polypeptide(L)'
;MPSLSAGGVASIAAQHGPGPRRRASGSAISIASSLLVAVVIGVFFIAGAGWKPDEAWQEIADFSVTWILLTYIWIQMGTLILVGAGTKNQMWIDALTSIVPLFIVLYVVLQHLTGYVVLSPFQAKTAWATAYTMLLDVVIDLGVTVLLSRQVVDVGGGGVG
;
A
#
# COMPACT_ATOMS: atom_id res chain seq x y z
N MET A 1 -2.65 37.31 28.38
CA MET A 1 -2.44 36.39 27.26
C MET A 1 -3.03 35.04 27.65
N PRO A 2 -4.06 34.52 26.97
CA PRO A 2 -4.65 33.24 27.37
C PRO A 2 -3.74 32.08 26.96
N SER A 3 -3.41 31.24 27.93
CA SER A 3 -2.62 30.02 27.74
C SER A 3 -3.45 29.00 26.96
N LEU A 4 -3.00 28.69 25.74
CA LEU A 4 -3.51 27.56 24.97
C LEU A 4 -3.10 26.28 25.71
N SER A 5 -4.04 25.67 26.44
CA SER A 5 -3.81 24.37 27.07
C SER A 5 -3.67 23.30 25.99
N ALA A 6 -2.77 22.34 26.20
CA ALA A 6 -2.60 21.18 25.32
C ALA A 6 -3.92 20.41 25.09
N GLY A 7 -4.88 20.52 26.02
CA GLY A 7 -6.23 19.97 25.87
C GLY A 7 -7.09 20.65 24.80
N GLY A 8 -6.86 21.93 24.49
CA GLY A 8 -7.56 22.64 23.43
C GLY A 8 -7.11 22.24 22.01
N VAL A 9 -5.84 21.84 21.86
CA VAL A 9 -5.31 21.35 20.58
C VAL A 9 -5.79 19.91 20.32
N ALA A 10 -5.86 19.09 21.37
CA ALA A 10 -6.41 17.74 21.30
C ALA A 10 -7.92 17.71 20.98
N SER A 11 -8.70 18.67 21.50
CA SER A 11 -10.15 18.75 21.24
C SER A 11 -10.48 19.17 19.81
N ILE A 12 -9.65 20.02 19.19
CA ILE A 12 -9.79 20.41 17.78
C ILE A 12 -9.47 19.24 16.84
N ALA A 13 -8.45 18.44 17.16
CA ALA A 13 -8.10 17.23 16.41
C ALA A 13 -9.16 16.13 16.57
N ALA A 14 -9.80 16.01 17.74
CA ALA A 14 -10.84 15.02 18.00
C ALA A 14 -12.18 15.34 17.30
N GLN A 15 -12.49 16.62 17.07
CA GLN A 15 -13.73 17.03 16.38
C GLN A 15 -13.65 16.96 14.85
N HIS A 16 -12.45 16.83 14.27
CA HIS A 16 -12.23 16.76 12.81
C HIS A 16 -11.81 15.36 12.34
N GLY A 17 -12.10 14.31 13.11
CA GLY A 17 -11.95 12.94 12.61
C GLY A 17 -12.82 12.76 11.35
N PRO A 18 -12.32 12.09 10.29
CA PRO A 18 -13.11 11.91 9.07
C PRO A 18 -14.42 11.21 9.43
N GLY A 19 -15.54 11.81 9.04
CA GLY A 19 -16.86 11.25 9.31
C GLY A 19 -17.01 9.84 8.72
N PRO A 20 -17.95 9.02 9.22
CA PRO A 20 -18.11 7.62 8.81
C PRO A 20 -18.23 7.42 7.29
N ARG A 21 -18.83 8.38 6.57
CA ARG A 21 -18.88 8.38 5.10
C ARG A 21 -17.52 8.58 4.42
N ARG A 22 -16.64 9.45 4.95
CA ARG A 22 -15.27 9.63 4.43
C ARG A 22 -14.39 8.41 4.71
N ARG A 23 -14.58 7.73 5.86
CA ARG A 23 -13.87 6.49 6.21
C ARG A 23 -14.24 5.31 5.30
N ALA A 24 -15.52 5.13 5.00
CA ALA A 24 -15.97 4.09 4.08
C ALA A 24 -15.50 4.34 2.64
N SER A 25 -15.52 5.60 2.20
CA SER A 25 -14.99 5.98 0.88
C SER A 25 -13.48 5.74 0.77
N GLY A 26 -12.71 6.01 1.83
CA GLY A 26 -11.26 5.79 1.85
C GLY A 26 -10.86 4.32 1.71
N SER A 27 -11.51 3.42 2.44
CA SER A 27 -11.20 1.97 2.33
C SER A 27 -11.69 1.37 1.01
N ALA A 28 -12.84 1.78 0.48
CA ALA A 28 -13.26 1.34 -0.85
C ALA A 28 -12.24 1.74 -1.94
N ILE A 29 -11.65 2.94 -1.84
CA ILE A 29 -10.61 3.40 -2.76
C ILE A 29 -9.32 2.58 -2.59
N SER A 30 -8.88 2.33 -1.35
CA SER A 30 -7.68 1.53 -1.05
C SER A 30 -7.80 0.09 -1.57
N ILE A 31 -8.94 -0.56 -1.32
CA ILE A 31 -9.20 -1.93 -1.80
C ILE A 31 -9.26 -1.95 -3.33
N ALA A 32 -9.96 -1.00 -3.95
CA ALA A 32 -10.08 -0.94 -5.40
C ALA A 32 -8.73 -0.65 -6.08
N SER A 33 -7.89 0.21 -5.50
CA SER A 33 -6.56 0.49 -6.04
C SER A 33 -5.63 -0.72 -5.90
N SER A 34 -5.63 -1.41 -4.76
CA SER A 34 -4.92 -2.67 -4.56
C SER A 34 -5.31 -3.72 -5.61
N LEU A 35 -6.62 -3.94 -5.80
CA LEU A 35 -7.14 -4.93 -6.76
C LEU A 35 -6.81 -4.55 -8.20
N LEU A 36 -6.92 -3.27 -8.56
CA LEU A 36 -6.55 -2.78 -9.88
C LEU A 36 -5.06 -3.02 -10.16
N VAL A 37 -4.20 -2.70 -9.19
CA VAL A 37 -2.75 -2.93 -9.29
C VAL A 37 -2.45 -4.41 -9.44
N ALA A 38 -3.09 -5.28 -8.66
CA ALA A 38 -2.99 -6.72 -8.78
C ALA A 38 -3.33 -7.22 -10.20
N VAL A 39 -4.42 -6.72 -10.79
CA VAL A 39 -4.82 -7.06 -12.17
C VAL A 39 -3.80 -6.58 -13.18
N VAL A 40 -3.33 -5.32 -13.07
CA VAL A 40 -2.32 -4.74 -13.99
C VAL A 40 -1.02 -5.55 -13.96
N ILE A 41 -0.55 -5.91 -12.77
CA ILE A 41 0.63 -6.77 -12.57
C ILE A 41 0.42 -8.13 -13.23
N GLY A 42 -0.73 -8.77 -12.98
CA GLY A 42 -1.06 -10.07 -13.56
C GLY A 42 -1.05 -10.03 -15.09
N VAL A 43 -1.69 -9.02 -15.70
CA VAL A 43 -1.71 -8.86 -17.15
C VAL A 43 -0.30 -8.63 -17.69
N PHE A 44 0.47 -7.72 -17.09
CA PHE A 44 1.79 -7.35 -17.60
C PHE A 44 2.79 -8.51 -17.55
N PHE A 45 2.83 -9.26 -16.45
CA PHE A 45 3.83 -10.31 -16.26
C PHE A 45 3.40 -11.69 -16.74
N ILE A 46 2.10 -12.03 -16.65
CA ILE A 46 1.61 -13.36 -17.02
C ILE A 46 1.14 -13.36 -18.47
N ALA A 47 0.24 -12.43 -18.85
CA ALA A 47 -0.28 -12.38 -20.22
C ALA A 47 0.75 -11.78 -21.21
N GLY A 48 1.61 -10.87 -20.74
CA GLY A 48 2.69 -10.27 -21.51
C GLY A 48 4.03 -11.00 -21.45
N ALA A 49 4.11 -12.21 -20.89
CA ALA A 49 5.37 -12.93 -20.67
C ALA A 49 6.19 -13.03 -21.97
N GLY A 50 7.47 -12.66 -21.91
CA GLY A 50 8.39 -12.69 -23.05
C GLY A 50 8.34 -11.44 -23.93
N TRP A 51 7.46 -10.47 -23.64
CA TRP A 51 7.45 -9.20 -24.34
C TRP A 51 8.75 -8.42 -24.07
N LYS A 52 9.34 -7.94 -25.16
CA LYS A 52 10.59 -7.17 -25.16
C LYS A 52 10.36 -5.87 -25.96
N PRO A 53 10.31 -4.70 -25.30
CA PRO A 53 10.24 -3.43 -25.99
C PRO A 53 11.58 -3.08 -26.65
N ASP A 54 11.57 -2.16 -27.62
CA ASP A 54 12.78 -1.58 -28.21
C ASP A 54 13.61 -0.83 -27.16
N GLU A 55 14.93 -0.70 -27.37
CA GLU A 55 15.87 -0.14 -26.38
C GLU A 55 15.51 1.30 -25.96
N ALA A 56 15.17 2.16 -26.93
CA ALA A 56 14.71 3.53 -26.64
C ALA A 56 13.42 3.56 -25.80
N TRP A 57 12.59 2.52 -25.95
CA TRP A 57 11.34 2.38 -25.20
C TRP A 57 11.60 1.79 -23.80
N GLN A 58 12.61 0.93 -23.65
CA GLN A 58 13.03 0.37 -22.36
C GLN A 58 13.53 1.45 -21.40
N GLU A 59 14.31 2.43 -21.86
CA GLU A 59 14.79 3.52 -20.99
C GLU A 59 13.65 4.37 -20.45
N ILE A 60 12.68 4.72 -21.31
CA ILE A 60 11.49 5.49 -20.93
C ILE A 60 10.62 4.66 -19.98
N ALA A 61 10.47 3.37 -20.26
CA ALA A 61 9.67 2.47 -19.43
C ALA A 61 10.31 2.24 -18.06
N ASP A 62 11.63 2.06 -17.96
CA ASP A 62 12.36 1.94 -16.69
C ASP A 62 12.19 3.19 -15.82
N PHE A 63 12.31 4.38 -16.43
CA PHE A 63 12.06 5.64 -15.74
C PHE A 63 10.61 5.72 -15.27
N SER A 64 9.67 5.43 -16.16
CA SER A 64 8.22 5.54 -15.90
C SER A 64 7.75 4.56 -14.83
N VAL A 65 8.18 3.30 -14.88
CA VAL A 65 7.87 2.27 -13.87
C VAL A 65 8.38 2.70 -12.49
N THR A 66 9.60 3.21 -12.41
CA THR A 66 10.18 3.70 -11.15
C THR A 66 9.33 4.81 -10.54
N TRP A 67 8.92 5.79 -11.34
CA TRP A 67 8.04 6.88 -10.88
C TRP A 67 6.63 6.42 -10.54
N ILE A 68 6.08 5.46 -11.27
CA ILE A 68 4.76 4.87 -10.96
C ILE A 68 4.81 4.15 -9.61
N LEU A 69 5.84 3.33 -9.35
CA LEU A 69 6.00 2.62 -8.08
C LEU A 69 6.21 3.59 -6.91
N LEU A 70 7.01 4.65 -7.10
CA LEU A 70 7.18 5.72 -6.12
C LEU A 70 5.86 6.47 -5.84
N THR A 71 5.11 6.79 -6.90
CA THR A 71 3.82 7.45 -6.79
C THR A 71 2.81 6.57 -6.06
N TYR A 72 2.83 5.25 -6.33
CA TYR A 72 2.00 4.28 -5.62
C TYR A 72 2.29 4.28 -4.11
N ILE A 73 3.56 4.16 -3.70
CA ILE A 73 3.94 4.24 -2.27
C ILE A 73 3.51 5.58 -1.68
N TRP A 74 3.71 6.68 -2.41
CA TRP A 74 3.34 8.01 -1.93
C TRP A 74 1.82 8.14 -1.71
N ILE A 75 1.00 7.62 -2.63
CA ILE A 75 -0.44 7.59 -2.49
C ILE A 75 -0.85 6.73 -1.29
N GLN A 76 -0.33 5.50 -1.18
CA GLN A 76 -0.56 4.59 -0.05
C GLN A 76 -0.28 5.27 1.30
N MET A 77 0.92 5.85 1.44
CA MET A 77 1.33 6.60 2.63
C MET A 77 0.43 7.81 2.89
N GLY A 78 0.08 8.57 1.85
CA GLY A 78 -0.80 9.72 1.94
C GLY A 78 -2.21 9.33 2.40
N THR A 79 -2.76 8.23 1.89
CA THR A 79 -4.07 7.72 2.30
C THR A 79 -4.09 7.25 3.74
N LEU A 80 -3.03 6.59 4.21
CA LEU A 80 -2.90 6.18 5.63
C LEU A 80 -2.94 7.38 6.56
N ILE A 81 -2.24 8.47 6.21
CA ILE A 81 -2.22 9.71 7.01
C ILE A 81 -3.59 10.41 6.99
N LEU A 82 -4.23 10.50 5.82
CA LEU A 82 -5.47 11.27 5.63
C LEU A 82 -6.73 10.58 6.14
N VAL A 83 -6.81 9.25 6.04
CA VAL A 83 -7.98 8.48 6.50
C VAL A 83 -7.95 8.32 8.02
N GLY A 84 -6.77 8.42 8.64
CA GLY A 84 -6.55 8.15 10.05
C GLY A 84 -6.82 6.67 10.38
N ALA A 85 -6.35 6.21 11.53
CA ALA A 85 -6.62 4.85 12.01
C ALA A 85 -8.13 4.56 11.91
N GLY A 86 -8.51 3.75 10.92
CA GLY A 86 -9.90 3.30 10.77
C GLY A 86 -10.34 2.50 11.99
N THR A 87 -11.52 1.87 11.91
CA THR A 87 -11.80 0.82 12.90
C THR A 87 -10.72 -0.27 12.80
N LYS A 88 -10.38 -0.93 13.93
CA LYS A 88 -9.36 -2.00 13.95
C LYS A 88 -9.53 -2.99 12.80
N ASN A 89 -10.76 -3.37 12.49
CA ASN A 89 -11.07 -4.30 11.38
C ASN A 89 -10.73 -3.72 10.00
N GLN A 90 -10.96 -2.43 9.78
CA GLN A 90 -10.66 -1.77 8.51
C GLN A 90 -9.15 -1.71 8.25
N MET A 91 -8.36 -1.44 9.28
CA MET A 91 -6.90 -1.46 9.18
C MET A 91 -6.35 -2.85 8.84
N TRP A 92 -6.92 -3.89 9.45
CA TRP A 92 -6.55 -5.28 9.12
C TRP A 92 -6.96 -5.66 7.70
N ILE A 93 -8.12 -5.21 7.22
CA ILE A 93 -8.56 -5.46 5.84
C ILE A 93 -7.61 -4.77 4.86
N ASP A 94 -7.29 -3.49 5.08
CA ASP A 94 -6.39 -2.74 4.21
C ASP A 94 -5.00 -3.42 4.14
N ALA A 95 -4.44 -3.83 5.29
CA ALA A 95 -3.17 -4.55 5.36
C ALA A 95 -3.21 -5.96 4.72
N LEU A 96 -4.35 -6.66 4.78
CA LEU A 96 -4.51 -7.94 4.08
C LEU A 96 -4.66 -7.74 2.57
N THR A 97 -5.27 -6.63 2.13
CA THR A 97 -5.40 -6.34 0.70
C THR A 97 -4.11 -5.86 0.06
N SER A 98 -3.18 -5.23 0.79
CA SER A 98 -1.86 -4.88 0.24
C SER A 98 -0.94 -6.09 0.04
N ILE A 99 -1.24 -7.22 0.69
CA ILE A 99 -0.54 -8.49 0.48
C ILE A 99 -0.86 -9.12 -0.90
N VAL A 100 -2.05 -8.86 -1.46
CA VAL A 100 -2.50 -9.52 -2.71
C VAL A 100 -1.60 -9.20 -3.91
N PRO A 101 -1.28 -7.93 -4.23
CA PRO A 101 -0.31 -7.60 -5.28
C PRO A 101 1.06 -8.26 -5.05
N LEU A 102 1.54 -8.30 -3.81
CA LEU A 102 2.82 -8.92 -3.47
C LEU A 102 2.82 -10.42 -3.81
N PHE A 103 1.76 -11.16 -3.47
CA PHE A 103 1.67 -12.58 -3.79
C PHE A 103 1.72 -12.84 -5.30
N ILE A 104 1.05 -12.01 -6.10
CA ILE A 104 1.07 -12.15 -7.57
C ILE A 104 2.47 -11.93 -8.12
N VAL A 105 3.17 -10.88 -7.66
CA VAL A 105 4.54 -10.61 -8.12
C VAL A 105 5.50 -11.71 -7.66
N LEU A 106 5.42 -12.15 -6.41
CA LEU A 106 6.26 -13.23 -5.89
C LEU A 106 6.01 -14.54 -6.65
N TYR A 107 4.74 -14.83 -6.98
CA TYR A 107 4.40 -15.97 -7.83
C TYR A 107 5.07 -15.88 -9.19
N VAL A 108 5.00 -14.72 -9.86
CA VAL A 108 5.68 -14.47 -11.14
C VAL A 108 7.20 -14.67 -11.01
N VAL A 109 7.83 -14.13 -9.97
CA VAL A 109 9.27 -14.26 -9.74
C VAL A 109 9.65 -15.72 -9.51
N LEU A 110 8.88 -16.47 -8.71
CA LEU A 110 9.12 -17.90 -8.49
C LEU A 110 8.96 -18.71 -9.77
N GLN A 111 7.92 -18.44 -10.56
CA GLN A 111 7.70 -19.08 -11.86
C GLN A 111 8.83 -18.77 -12.85
N HIS A 112 9.40 -17.56 -12.77
CA HIS A 112 10.56 -17.18 -13.56
C HIS A 112 11.83 -17.93 -13.12
N LEU A 113 12.11 -17.99 -11.82
CA LEU A 113 13.28 -18.67 -11.26
C LEU A 113 13.26 -20.19 -11.49
N THR A 114 12.06 -20.79 -11.51
CA THR A 114 11.85 -22.21 -11.79
C THR A 114 11.82 -22.55 -13.28
N GLY A 115 11.85 -21.54 -14.15
CA GLY A 115 11.91 -21.70 -15.61
C GLY A 115 10.55 -21.97 -16.28
N TYR A 116 9.44 -21.93 -15.54
CA TYR A 116 8.09 -22.10 -16.11
C TYR A 116 7.61 -20.86 -16.87
N VAL A 117 8.08 -19.66 -16.50
CA VAL A 117 7.77 -18.41 -17.20
C VAL A 117 9.06 -17.73 -17.65
N VAL A 118 9.22 -17.53 -18.95
CA VAL A 118 10.37 -16.81 -19.51
C VAL A 118 10.03 -15.33 -19.56
N LEU A 119 10.59 -14.56 -18.62
CA LEU A 119 10.53 -13.11 -18.63
C LEU A 119 11.69 -12.54 -19.44
N SER A 120 11.45 -11.47 -20.19
CA SER A 120 12.55 -10.70 -20.77
C SER A 120 13.41 -10.04 -19.67
N PRO A 121 14.68 -9.67 -19.93
CA PRO A 121 15.52 -9.01 -18.91
C PRO A 121 14.87 -7.76 -18.31
N PHE A 122 14.16 -6.99 -19.15
CA PHE A 122 13.36 -5.85 -18.74
C PHE A 122 12.25 -6.27 -17.76
N GLN A 123 11.41 -7.24 -18.15
CA GLN A 123 10.34 -7.75 -17.27
C GLN A 123 10.89 -8.34 -15.97
N ALA A 124 12.00 -9.08 -16.00
CA ALA A 124 12.61 -9.63 -14.81
C ALA A 124 13.06 -8.52 -13.85
N LYS A 125 13.73 -7.48 -14.37
CA LYS A 125 14.13 -6.29 -13.58
C LYS A 125 12.91 -5.59 -12.98
N THR A 126 11.87 -5.35 -13.77
CA THR A 126 10.62 -4.73 -13.32
C THR A 126 9.90 -5.59 -12.28
N ALA A 127 9.91 -6.92 -12.41
CA ALA A 127 9.31 -7.84 -11.46
C ALA A 127 9.99 -7.74 -10.10
N TRP A 128 11.33 -7.74 -10.06
CA TRP A 128 12.09 -7.56 -8.82
C TRP A 128 11.84 -6.19 -8.18
N ALA A 129 11.87 -5.11 -8.96
CA ALA A 129 11.57 -3.77 -8.45
C ALA A 129 10.17 -3.70 -7.84
N THR A 130 9.16 -4.23 -8.55
CA THR A 130 7.78 -4.29 -8.08
C THR A 130 7.67 -5.15 -6.81
N ALA A 131 8.39 -6.27 -6.73
CA ALA A 131 8.39 -7.13 -5.54
C ALA A 131 8.92 -6.39 -4.31
N TYR A 132 10.03 -5.67 -4.45
CA TYR A 132 10.60 -4.87 -3.37
C TYR A 132 9.66 -3.74 -2.92
N THR A 133 9.03 -3.04 -3.87
CA THR A 133 8.06 -1.97 -3.59
C THR A 133 6.85 -2.53 -2.84
N MET A 134 6.26 -3.63 -3.30
CA MET A 134 5.09 -4.24 -2.66
C MET A 134 5.42 -4.83 -1.30
N LEU A 135 6.63 -5.38 -1.12
CA LEU A 135 7.09 -5.87 0.17
C LEU A 135 7.22 -4.72 1.18
N LEU A 136 7.78 -3.58 0.74
CA LEU A 136 7.89 -2.39 1.57
C LEU A 136 6.51 -1.85 1.99
N ASP A 137 5.57 -1.81 1.05
CA ASP A 137 4.18 -1.39 1.29
C ASP A 137 3.51 -2.26 2.38
N VAL A 138 3.59 -3.58 2.25
CA VAL A 138 3.06 -4.53 3.24
C VAL A 138 3.72 -4.35 4.61
N VAL A 139 5.03 -4.15 4.67
CA VAL A 139 5.76 -3.94 5.93
C VAL A 139 5.28 -2.66 6.62
N ILE A 140 5.07 -1.60 5.86
CA ILE A 140 4.55 -0.33 6.36
C ILE A 140 3.11 -0.48 6.85
N ASP A 141 2.22 -1.06 6.06
CA ASP A 141 0.80 -1.22 6.40
C ASP A 141 0.61 -2.07 7.66
N LEU A 142 1.35 -3.19 7.76
CA LEU A 142 1.33 -4.03 8.95
C LEU A 142 1.96 -3.31 10.15
N GLY A 143 3.07 -2.61 9.96
CA GLY A 143 3.73 -1.84 11.01
C GLY A 143 2.82 -0.77 11.60
N VAL A 144 2.15 0.01 10.75
CA VAL A 144 1.16 1.04 11.12
C VAL A 144 -0.04 0.41 11.82
N THR A 145 -0.56 -0.70 11.29
CA THR A 145 -1.67 -1.45 11.90
C THR A 145 -1.33 -1.94 13.30
N VAL A 146 -0.14 -2.51 13.49
CA VAL A 146 0.33 -2.99 14.81
C VAL A 146 0.50 -1.82 15.78
N LEU A 147 1.18 -0.74 15.38
CA LEU A 147 1.43 0.43 16.23
C LEU A 147 0.13 1.08 16.71
N LEU A 148 -0.82 1.32 15.81
CA LEU A 148 -2.10 1.94 16.15
C LEU A 148 -3.01 0.99 16.94
N SER A 149 -2.93 -0.33 16.69
CA SER A 149 -3.67 -1.31 17.51
C SER A 149 -3.23 -1.33 18.97
N ARG A 150 -1.95 -1.06 19.26
CA ARG A 150 -1.42 -0.95 20.62
C ARG A 150 -1.90 0.33 21.32
N GLN A 151 -1.90 1.47 20.61
CA GLN A 151 -2.37 2.74 21.17
C GLN A 151 -3.86 2.71 21.58
N VAL A 152 -4.71 1.98 20.86
CA VAL A 152 -6.13 1.80 21.24
C VAL A 152 -6.29 0.98 22.53
N VAL A 153 -5.39 0.02 22.79
CA VAL A 153 -5.42 -0.79 24.01
C VAL A 153 -5.00 0.04 25.23
N ASP A 154 -4.00 0.90 25.10
CA ASP A 154 -3.51 1.74 26.20
C ASP A 154 -4.53 2.82 26.62
N VAL A 155 -5.32 3.35 25.69
CA VAL A 155 -6.38 4.35 26.01
C VAL A 155 -7.61 3.69 26.64
N GLY A 156 -7.91 2.42 26.32
CA GLY A 156 -9.01 1.67 26.94
C GLY A 156 -8.71 1.14 28.34
N GLY A 157 -7.44 1.01 28.71
CA GLY A 157 -7.00 0.53 30.03
C GLY A 157 -6.88 1.61 31.11
N GLY A 158 -6.94 2.89 30.75
CA GLY A 158 -6.74 4.02 31.68
C GLY A 158 -8.00 4.51 32.39
N GLY A 159 -9.14 3.81 32.27
CA GLY A 159 -10.44 4.31 32.67
C GLY A 159 -11.30 3.32 33.45
N VAL A 160 -10.71 2.49 34.32
CA VAL A 160 -11.44 1.87 35.45
C VAL A 160 -10.45 1.71 36.61
N GLY A 161 -10.42 2.73 37.47
CA GLY A 161 -9.78 2.74 38.77
C GLY A 161 -10.56 3.66 39.67
#